data_AF-A0A6J8CU22-F1
#
_entry.id   AF-A0A6J8CU22-F1
#
_cell.length_a   1.000
_cell.length_b   1.000
_cell.length_c   1.000
_cell.angle_alpha   90.00
_cell.angle_beta   90.00
_cell.angle_gamma   90.00
#
_symmetry.space_group_name_H-M   'P 1'
#
loop_
_entity.id
_entity.type
_entity.pdbx_description
1 polymer ?
#
loop_
_entity_poly.entity_id
_entity_poly.type
_entity_poly.pdbx_seq_one_letter_code
_entity_poly.pdbx_strand_id
1 'polypeptide(L)'
;MYPEHDLQKWTSVGYQHWRIWKIMYIPYWQIFGETMLDSLQENITTPCTMERSVWESNPDIERCNQYDWVLIVIAAIYMLISNLLLVNLLIALFSYRFERVQEISEKLWRYLRYEVIMDYRTRIPVPFNLVIRPVNMVYWCCKKLIKKKQSDEKATTRKRSLDKINALQSMNAIKCVYKI
;
A
#
# COMPACT_ATOMS: atom_id res chain seq x y z
N MET A 1 24.84 -41.57 0.04
CA MET A 1 24.42 -41.24 1.42
C MET A 1 24.96 -39.85 1.69
N TYR A 2 24.12 -38.82 1.62
CA TYR A 2 24.57 -37.45 1.88
C TYR A 2 24.83 -37.27 3.39
N PRO A 3 25.86 -36.51 3.78
CA PRO A 3 26.07 -36.20 5.20
C PRO A 3 24.88 -35.38 5.71
N GLU A 4 24.37 -35.79 6.86
CA GLU A 4 23.25 -35.14 7.53
C GLU A 4 23.61 -33.69 7.85
N HIS A 5 22.78 -32.77 7.38
CA HIS A 5 22.78 -31.40 7.84
C HIS A 5 22.32 -31.40 9.29
N ASP A 6 23.18 -30.95 10.21
CA ASP A 6 22.83 -30.65 11.60
C ASP A 6 21.62 -29.71 11.68
N LEU A 7 20.44 -30.29 11.84
CA LEU A 7 19.17 -29.58 12.05
C LEU A 7 19.06 -28.97 13.46
N GLN A 8 20.09 -29.09 14.29
CA GLN A 8 20.19 -28.44 15.60
C GLN A 8 20.58 -26.96 15.54
N LYS A 9 20.92 -26.40 14.37
CA LYS A 9 21.10 -24.94 14.22
C LYS A 9 19.81 -24.12 14.41
N TRP A 10 18.63 -24.74 14.35
CA TRP A 10 17.33 -24.05 14.42
C TRP A 10 16.54 -24.29 15.71
N THR A 11 17.02 -25.12 16.64
CA THR A 11 16.48 -25.12 18.01
C THR A 11 17.01 -23.89 18.75
N SER A 12 16.11 -23.15 19.41
CA SER A 12 16.20 -21.74 19.87
C SER A 12 17.37 -21.29 20.77
N VAL A 13 18.53 -21.94 20.71
CA VAL A 13 19.69 -21.74 21.58
C VAL A 13 20.90 -21.14 20.83
N GLY A 14 20.89 -21.10 19.49
CA GLY A 14 22.08 -20.74 18.70
C GLY A 14 22.36 -19.26 18.41
N TYR A 15 21.40 -18.34 18.64
CA TYR A 15 21.58 -16.92 18.27
C TYR A 15 22.18 -16.04 19.38
N GLN A 16 22.28 -16.54 20.61
CA GLN A 16 22.79 -15.78 21.77
C GLN A 16 24.32 -15.71 21.83
N HIS A 17 25.02 -16.38 20.91
CA HIS A 17 26.45 -16.70 21.06
C HIS A 17 27.42 -15.71 20.38
N TRP A 18 26.99 -14.46 20.18
CA TRP A 18 27.92 -13.36 19.91
C TRP A 18 27.91 -12.41 21.10
N ARG A 19 29.05 -12.27 21.79
CA ARG A 19 29.21 -11.34 22.93
C ARG A 19 28.76 -9.91 22.59
N ILE A 20 28.89 -9.51 21.32
CA ILE A 20 28.47 -8.22 20.78
C ILE A 20 26.93 -8.04 20.85
N TRP A 21 26.16 -9.11 20.66
CA TRP A 21 24.69 -9.03 20.69
C TRP A 21 24.18 -8.70 22.09
N LYS A 22 24.74 -9.31 23.15
CA LYS A 22 24.44 -8.95 24.54
C LYS A 22 24.80 -7.49 24.86
N ILE A 23 25.93 -7.01 24.34
CA ILE A 23 26.40 -5.63 24.54
C ILE A 23 25.45 -4.60 23.89
N MET A 24 24.82 -4.93 22.76
CA MET A 24 23.85 -4.02 22.11
C MET A 24 22.41 -4.19 22.62
N TYR A 25 22.01 -5.41 22.96
CA TYR A 25 20.63 -5.76 23.31
C TYR A 25 20.24 -5.19 24.69
N ILE A 26 21.07 -5.37 25.72
CA ILE A 26 20.75 -4.92 27.09
C ILE A 26 20.50 -3.39 27.16
N PRO A 27 21.40 -2.52 26.66
CA PRO A 27 21.16 -1.07 26.72
C PRO A 27 20.02 -0.61 25.81
N TYR A 28 19.72 -1.32 24.72
CA TYR A 28 18.56 -1.01 23.87
C TYR A 28 17.25 -1.12 24.66
N TRP A 29 17.05 -2.20 25.42
CA TRP A 29 15.86 -2.38 26.26
C TRP A 29 15.79 -1.38 27.40
N GLN A 30 16.93 -0.97 27.95
CA GLN A 30 17.00 0.08 28.98
C GLN A 30 16.45 1.42 28.47
N ILE A 31 16.61 1.76 27.19
CA ILE A 31 16.00 2.99 26.62
C ILE A 31 14.47 2.94 26.72
N PHE A 32 13.86 1.76 26.62
CA PHE A 32 12.41 1.58 26.75
C PHE A 32 11.94 1.40 28.20
N GLY A 33 12.85 1.44 29.17
CA GLY A 33 12.56 1.30 30.60
C GLY A 33 12.66 -0.13 31.13
N GLU A 34 13.02 -1.11 30.30
CA GLU A 34 13.23 -2.50 30.70
C GLU A 34 14.69 -2.70 31.10
N THR A 35 14.96 -2.79 32.40
CA THR A 35 16.34 -2.80 32.93
C THR A 35 16.98 -4.18 33.00
N MET A 36 16.18 -5.25 32.91
CA MET A 36 16.60 -6.65 33.03
C MET A 36 17.65 -6.84 34.15
N LEU A 37 17.34 -6.32 35.35
CA LEU A 37 18.27 -6.33 36.50
C LEU A 37 18.78 -7.72 36.83
N ASP A 38 17.98 -8.76 36.61
CA ASP A 38 18.35 -10.17 36.85
C ASP A 38 19.49 -10.65 35.93
N SER A 39 19.68 -10.02 34.77
CA SER A 39 20.82 -10.29 33.90
C SER A 39 22.10 -9.56 34.35
N LEU A 40 21.94 -8.52 35.17
CA LEU A 40 23.00 -7.67 35.74
C LEU A 40 23.26 -7.96 37.22
N GLN A 41 22.48 -8.82 37.85
CA GLN A 41 22.59 -9.14 39.26
C GLN A 41 22.48 -10.64 39.43
N GLU A 42 23.65 -11.27 39.56
CA GLU A 42 23.90 -12.65 39.97
C GLU A 42 23.14 -13.76 39.21
N ASN A 43 23.85 -14.47 38.33
CA ASN A 43 23.33 -15.66 37.68
C ASN A 43 23.63 -16.91 38.52
N ILE A 44 22.64 -17.40 39.27
CA ILE A 44 22.73 -18.65 40.06
C ILE A 44 22.67 -19.90 39.13
N THR A 45 22.27 -19.74 37.86
CA THR A 45 21.89 -20.86 36.99
C THR A 45 22.92 -21.28 35.92
N THR A 46 24.03 -20.56 35.73
CA THR A 46 25.07 -20.91 34.74
C THR A 46 26.43 -21.14 35.40
N PRO A 47 27.26 -22.09 34.94
CA PRO A 47 28.63 -22.23 35.44
C PRO A 47 29.40 -20.94 35.16
N CYS A 48 29.72 -20.18 36.20
CA CYS A 48 30.48 -18.95 36.09
C CYS A 48 31.84 -19.09 36.76
N THR A 49 32.84 -18.37 36.26
CA THR A 49 34.18 -18.34 36.86
C THR A 49 34.71 -16.91 36.96
N MET A 50 35.54 -16.66 37.97
CA MET A 50 36.29 -15.40 38.11
C MET A 50 37.65 -15.48 37.40
N GLU A 51 38.10 -16.68 37.02
CA GLU A 51 39.42 -16.89 36.44
C GLU A 51 39.44 -16.53 34.94
N ARG A 52 40.31 -15.57 34.58
CA ARG A 52 40.39 -15.02 33.20
C ARG A 52 40.64 -16.09 32.13
N SER A 53 41.58 -16.96 32.40
CA SER A 53 41.98 -18.06 31.51
C SER A 53 40.82 -18.99 31.16
N VAL A 54 39.85 -19.17 32.06
CA VAL A 54 38.79 -20.18 31.94
C VAL A 54 37.61 -19.69 31.10
N TRP A 55 37.15 -18.44 31.28
CA TRP A 55 36.08 -17.86 30.45
C TRP A 55 36.57 -17.33 29.09
N GLU A 56 37.87 -17.11 28.93
CA GLU A 56 38.46 -16.71 27.65
C GLU A 56 38.69 -17.93 26.72
N SER A 57 38.92 -19.11 27.31
CA SER A 57 39.13 -20.35 26.57
C SER A 57 37.83 -21.13 26.29
N ASN A 58 36.81 -21.00 27.14
CA ASN A 58 35.54 -21.71 27.00
C ASN A 58 34.39 -20.71 26.79
N PRO A 59 33.69 -20.76 25.65
CA PRO A 59 32.61 -19.80 25.35
C PRO A 59 31.29 -20.13 26.08
N ASP A 60 31.18 -21.30 26.69
CA ASP A 60 30.02 -21.75 27.49
C ASP A 60 30.10 -21.30 28.97
N ILE A 61 31.24 -20.77 29.40
CA ILE A 61 31.48 -20.32 30.78
C ILE A 61 31.56 -18.80 30.79
N GLU A 62 30.61 -18.15 31.47
CA GLU A 62 30.57 -16.69 31.58
C GLU A 62 31.36 -16.20 32.81
N ARG A 63 31.83 -14.95 32.74
CA ARG A 63 32.43 -14.30 33.90
C ARG A 63 31.35 -14.09 34.96
N CYS A 64 31.58 -14.54 36.19
CA CYS A 64 30.66 -14.26 37.28
C CYS A 64 30.53 -12.73 37.44
N ASN A 65 29.30 -12.25 37.44
CA ASN A 65 29.05 -10.84 37.59
C ASN A 65 29.32 -10.42 39.04
N GLN A 66 30.06 -9.33 39.24
CA GLN A 66 30.31 -8.78 40.56
C GLN A 66 29.28 -7.66 40.77
N TYR A 67 28.59 -7.69 41.92
CA TYR A 67 27.68 -6.62 42.29
C TYR A 67 28.46 -5.32 42.48
N ASP A 68 28.40 -4.45 41.48
CA ASP A 68 28.99 -3.11 41.52
C ASP A 68 27.87 -2.06 41.55
N TRP A 69 27.74 -1.35 42.66
CA TRP A 69 26.78 -0.24 42.81
C TRP A 69 26.99 0.86 41.76
N VAL A 70 28.23 1.02 41.27
CA VAL A 70 28.59 1.95 40.20
C VAL A 70 27.86 1.60 38.90
N LEU A 71 27.70 0.31 38.57
CA LEU A 71 26.98 -0.14 37.38
C LEU A 71 25.51 0.29 37.42
N ILE A 72 24.88 0.16 38.59
CA ILE A 72 23.50 0.56 38.82
C ILE A 72 23.34 2.08 38.67
N VAL A 73 24.26 2.85 39.25
CA VAL A 73 24.24 4.32 39.15
C VAL A 73 24.43 4.79 37.71
N ILE A 74 25.38 4.19 36.97
CA ILE A 74 25.60 4.50 35.54
C ILE A 74 24.37 4.14 34.71
N ALA A 75 23.76 2.97 34.93
CA ALA A 75 22.54 2.56 34.24
C ALA A 75 21.37 3.52 34.51
N ALA A 76 21.22 3.99 35.75
CA ALA A 76 20.20 4.97 36.11
C ALA A 76 20.40 6.33 35.43
N ILE A 77 21.64 6.85 35.43
CA ILE A 77 21.99 8.10 34.75
C ILE A 77 21.80 7.94 33.22
N TYR A 78 22.21 6.80 32.65
CA TYR A 78 22.03 6.50 31.23
C TYR A 78 20.55 6.50 30.84
N MET A 79 19.68 5.84 31.62
CA MET A 79 18.24 5.85 31.37
C MET A 79 17.64 7.26 31.51
N LEU A 80 18.10 8.04 32.48
CA LEU A 80 17.62 9.41 32.69
C LEU A 80 18.01 10.33 31.52
N ILE A 81 19.29 10.31 31.10
CA ILE A 81 19.78 11.11 29.97
C ILE A 81 19.08 10.66 28.69
N SER A 82 19.01 9.35 28.43
CA SER A 82 18.39 8.82 27.22
C SER A 82 16.92 9.24 27.14
N ASN A 83 16.14 9.11 28.21
CA ASN A 83 14.73 9.49 28.19
C ASN A 83 14.52 11.01 28.07
N LEU A 84 15.26 11.81 28.84
CA LEU A 84 15.13 13.27 28.78
C LEU A 84 15.60 13.82 27.43
N LEU A 85 16.75 13.37 26.94
CA LEU A 85 17.30 13.81 25.65
C LEU A 85 16.42 13.32 24.50
N LEU A 86 16.05 12.03 24.48
CA LEU A 86 15.27 11.46 23.39
C LEU A 86 13.89 12.12 23.32
N VAL A 87 13.18 12.28 24.43
CA VAL A 87 11.86 12.95 24.42
C VAL A 87 12.00 14.43 24.06
N ASN A 88 12.96 15.15 24.64
CA ASN A 88 13.11 16.59 24.37
C ASN A 88 13.51 16.87 22.92
N LEU A 89 14.43 16.07 22.36
CA LEU A 89 14.80 16.20 20.95
C LEU A 89 13.72 15.67 20.01
N LEU A 90 13.01 14.61 20.37
CA LEU A 90 11.91 14.06 19.57
C LEU A 90 10.75 15.03 19.49
N ILE A 91 10.35 15.64 20.62
CA ILE A 91 9.33 16.68 20.66
C ILE A 91 9.79 17.87 19.83
N ALA A 92 11.04 18.33 19.99
CA ALA A 92 11.56 19.45 19.19
C ALA A 92 11.56 19.15 17.68
N LEU A 93 11.95 17.94 17.27
CA LEU A 93 11.94 17.50 15.89
C LEU A 93 10.51 17.37 15.34
N PHE A 94 9.60 16.80 16.13
CA PHE A 94 8.21 16.72 15.75
C PHE A 94 7.58 18.10 15.62
N SER A 95 7.79 19.02 16.56
CA SER A 95 7.29 20.39 16.43
C SER A 95 7.84 21.07 15.17
N TYR A 96 9.15 20.99 14.92
CA TYR A 96 9.78 21.57 13.73
C TYR A 96 9.26 20.96 12.41
N ARG A 97 9.11 19.63 12.35
CA ARG A 97 8.61 18.96 11.15
C ARG A 97 7.11 19.12 10.99
N PHE A 98 6.35 19.13 12.08
CA PHE A 98 4.90 19.29 12.08
C PHE A 98 4.51 20.65 11.51
N GLU A 99 5.19 21.75 11.88
CA GLU A 99 4.92 23.07 11.29
C GLU A 99 5.13 23.07 9.77
N ARG A 100 6.23 22.51 9.29
CA ARG A 100 6.53 22.43 7.85
C ARG A 100 5.60 21.48 7.10
N VAL A 101 5.29 20.32 7.67
CA VAL A 101 4.41 19.31 7.07
C VAL A 101 2.98 19.82 7.06
N GLN A 102 2.51 20.46 8.12
CA GLN A 102 1.17 21.06 8.21
C GLN A 102 0.93 22.07 7.07
N GLU A 103 1.90 22.95 6.78
CA GLU A 103 1.74 23.94 5.70
C GLU A 103 1.58 23.26 4.32
N ILE A 104 2.36 22.22 4.04
CA ILE A 104 2.29 21.46 2.80
C ILE A 104 1.01 20.63 2.74
N SER A 105 0.65 19.97 3.84
CA SER A 105 -0.56 19.16 3.97
C SER A 105 -1.83 19.98 3.82
N GLU A 106 -1.88 21.21 4.33
CA GLU A 106 -3.02 22.11 4.11
C GLU A 106 -3.16 22.52 2.65
N LYS A 107 -2.05 22.86 1.97
CA LYS A 107 -2.06 23.17 0.53
C LYS A 107 -2.54 21.96 -0.28
N LEU A 108 -2.03 20.77 0.02
CA LEU A 108 -2.44 19.52 -0.64
C LEU A 108 -3.89 19.18 -0.36
N TRP A 109 -4.34 19.32 0.89
CA TRP A 109 -5.74 19.07 1.28
C TRP A 109 -6.69 20.02 0.55
N ARG A 110 -6.32 21.31 0.43
CA ARG A 110 -7.10 22.27 -0.37
C ARG A 110 -7.12 21.85 -1.84
N TYR A 111 -5.99 21.49 -2.43
CA TYR A 111 -5.91 21.02 -3.82
C TYR A 111 -6.80 19.79 -4.07
N LEU A 112 -6.64 18.74 -3.25
CA LEU A 112 -7.45 17.52 -3.31
C LEU A 112 -8.93 17.84 -3.11
N ARG A 113 -9.27 18.74 -2.18
CA ARG A 113 -10.65 19.18 -1.95
C ARG A 113 -11.23 19.90 -3.18
N TYR A 114 -10.46 20.76 -3.83
CA TYR A 114 -10.90 21.41 -5.08
C TYR A 114 -11.12 20.39 -6.20
N GLU A 115 -10.22 19.43 -6.35
CA GLU A 115 -10.34 18.35 -7.34
C GLU A 115 -11.62 17.54 -7.13
N VAL A 116 -11.87 17.11 -5.89
CA VAL A 116 -13.09 16.38 -5.52
C VAL A 116 -14.34 17.23 -5.80
N ILE A 117 -14.39 18.48 -5.33
CA ILE A 117 -15.56 19.34 -5.55
C ILE A 117 -15.83 19.56 -7.05
N MET A 118 -14.76 19.77 -7.84
CA MET A 118 -14.88 19.97 -9.28
C MET A 118 -15.42 18.73 -10.00
N ASP A 119 -14.95 17.54 -9.62
CA ASP A 119 -15.46 16.27 -10.12
C ASP A 119 -16.95 16.07 -9.76
N TYR A 120 -17.33 16.35 -8.51
CA TYR A 120 -18.73 16.24 -8.06
C TYR A 120 -19.69 17.23 -8.73
N ARG A 121 -19.22 18.38 -9.23
CA ARG A 121 -20.08 19.37 -9.92
C ARG A 121 -20.75 18.81 -11.19
N THR A 122 -20.10 17.86 -11.85
CA THR A 122 -20.59 17.23 -13.09
C THR A 122 -21.24 15.87 -12.84
N ARG A 123 -21.09 15.31 -11.63
CA ARG A 123 -21.63 14.00 -11.28
C ARG A 123 -23.06 14.12 -10.76
N ILE A 124 -23.93 13.34 -11.38
CA ILE A 124 -25.28 13.13 -10.90
C ILE A 124 -25.20 12.21 -9.65
N PRO A 125 -25.95 12.49 -8.57
CA PRO A 125 -25.98 11.63 -7.39
C PRO A 125 -26.25 10.17 -7.75
N VAL A 126 -25.54 9.26 -7.07
CA VAL A 126 -25.51 7.80 -7.34
C VAL A 126 -26.90 7.18 -7.63
N PRO A 127 -27.97 7.44 -6.86
CA PRO A 127 -29.27 6.84 -7.16
C PRO A 127 -29.89 7.30 -8.50
N PHE A 128 -29.60 8.54 -8.93
CA PHE A 128 -30.16 9.10 -10.17
C PHE A 128 -29.31 8.76 -11.40
N ASN A 129 -27.99 8.58 -11.24
CA ASN A 129 -27.09 8.18 -12.33
C ASN A 129 -27.42 6.78 -12.88
N LEU A 130 -27.92 5.88 -12.03
CA LEU A 130 -28.35 4.53 -12.42
C LEU A 130 -29.59 4.54 -13.34
N VAL A 131 -30.42 5.58 -13.28
CA VAL A 131 -31.65 5.69 -14.08
C VAL A 131 -31.44 6.57 -15.31
N ILE A 132 -30.73 7.69 -15.18
CA ILE A 132 -30.58 8.67 -16.27
C ILE A 132 -29.69 8.13 -17.40
N ARG A 133 -28.64 7.37 -17.09
CA ARG A 133 -27.77 6.76 -18.12
C ARG A 133 -28.50 5.78 -19.05
N PRO A 134 -29.23 4.77 -18.56
CA PRO A 134 -29.96 3.86 -19.46
C PRO A 134 -31.09 4.57 -20.21
N VAL A 135 -31.80 5.53 -19.60
CA VAL A 135 -32.85 6.30 -20.28
C VAL A 135 -32.30 7.09 -21.47
N ASN A 136 -31.17 7.79 -21.29
CA ASN A 136 -30.52 8.53 -22.37
C ASN A 136 -29.98 7.59 -23.46
N MET A 137 -29.48 6.41 -23.10
CA MET A 137 -29.00 5.40 -24.04
C MET A 137 -30.16 4.82 -24.88
N VAL A 138 -31.30 4.52 -24.25
CA VAL A 138 -32.51 4.07 -24.93
C VAL A 138 -33.06 5.16 -25.85
N TYR A 139 -33.14 6.41 -25.38
CA TYR A 139 -33.57 7.55 -26.20
C TYR A 139 -32.68 7.75 -27.43
N TRP A 140 -31.36 7.68 -27.26
CA TRP A 140 -30.41 7.80 -28.36
C TRP A 140 -30.55 6.64 -29.35
N CYS A 141 -30.73 5.41 -28.85
CA CYS A 141 -30.96 4.22 -29.67
C CYS A 141 -32.26 4.35 -30.50
N CYS A 142 -33.37 4.71 -29.85
CA CYS A 142 -34.66 4.94 -30.51
C CYS A 142 -34.56 6.03 -31.59
N LYS A 143 -33.88 7.15 -31.30
CA LYS A 143 -33.68 8.23 -32.28
C LYS A 143 -32.86 7.77 -33.49
N LYS A 144 -31.86 6.92 -33.27
CA LYS A 144 -31.03 6.34 -34.34
C LYS A 144 -31.83 5.36 -35.20
N LEU A 145 -32.70 4.54 -34.59
CA LEU A 145 -33.59 3.62 -35.28
C LEU A 145 -34.63 4.35 -36.14
N ILE A 146 -35.24 5.43 -35.63
CA ILE A 146 -36.20 6.25 -36.39
C ILE A 146 -35.53 6.89 -37.61
N LYS A 147 -34.33 7.46 -37.44
CA LYS A 147 -33.56 8.02 -38.56
C LYS A 147 -33.22 6.96 -39.62
N LYS A 148 -32.85 5.75 -39.18
CA LYS A 148 -32.54 4.64 -40.08
C LYS A 148 -33.79 4.20 -40.87
N LYS A 149 -34.93 4.05 -40.20
CA LYS A 149 -36.20 3.70 -40.84
C LYS A 149 -36.62 4.71 -41.92
N GLN A 150 -36.48 6.01 -41.66
CA GLN A 150 -36.76 7.04 -42.67
C GLN A 150 -35.78 7.00 -43.86
N SER A 151 -34.52 6.64 -43.62
CA SER A 151 -33.53 6.47 -44.67
C SER A 151 -33.86 5.25 -45.54
N ASP A 152 -34.23 4.13 -44.91
CA ASP A 152 -34.58 2.88 -45.58
C ASP A 152 -35.86 3.05 -46.42
N GLU A 153 -36.90 3.70 -45.88
CA GLU A 153 -38.16 3.96 -46.58
C GLU A 153 -37.99 4.85 -47.81
N LYS A 154 -37.12 5.86 -47.72
CA LYS A 154 -36.74 6.70 -48.87
C LYS A 154 -35.98 5.91 -49.94
N ALA A 155 -35.09 5.01 -49.54
CA ALA A 155 -34.35 4.15 -50.46
C ALA A 155 -35.28 3.15 -51.19
N THR A 156 -36.23 2.52 -50.47
CA THR A 156 -37.22 1.61 -51.06
C THR A 156 -38.14 2.32 -52.05
N THR A 157 -38.61 3.54 -51.72
CA THR A 157 -39.47 4.33 -52.61
C THR A 157 -38.75 4.72 -53.90
N ARG A 158 -37.47 5.13 -53.79
CA ARG A 158 -36.63 5.48 -54.95
C ARG A 158 -36.38 4.27 -55.86
N LYS A 159 -36.13 3.09 -55.28
CA LYS A 159 -35.96 1.85 -56.03
C LYS A 159 -37.24 1.49 -56.81
N ARG A 160 -38.40 1.57 -56.16
CA ARG A 160 -39.71 1.31 -56.79
C ARG A 160 -40.04 2.30 -57.92
N SER A 161 -39.61 3.56 -57.81
CA SER A 161 -39.74 4.52 -58.91
C SER A 161 -38.83 4.18 -60.10
N LEU A 162 -37.58 3.73 -59.87
CA LEU A 162 -36.70 3.27 -60.94
C LEU A 162 -37.26 2.02 -61.64
N ASP A 163 -37.77 1.05 -60.88
CA ASP A 163 -38.33 -0.19 -61.44
C ASP A 163 -39.54 0.11 -62.36
N LYS A 164 -40.37 1.08 -61.99
CA LYS A 164 -41.50 1.54 -62.84
C LYS A 164 -41.03 2.21 -64.14
N ILE A 165 -39.97 3.03 -64.08
CA ILE A 165 -39.41 3.69 -65.26
C ILE A 165 -38.81 2.65 -66.22
N ASN A 166 -38.05 1.69 -65.68
CA ASN A 166 -37.46 0.60 -66.45
C ASN A 166 -38.55 -0.29 -67.10
N ALA A 167 -39.64 -0.57 -66.39
CA ALA A 167 -40.78 -1.31 -66.93
C ALA A 167 -41.50 -0.56 -68.07
N LEU A 168 -41.72 0.76 -67.95
CA LEU A 168 -42.31 1.58 -69.01
C LEU A 168 -41.42 1.63 -70.26
N GLN A 169 -40.11 1.74 -70.09
CA GLN A 169 -39.15 1.67 -71.19
C GLN A 169 -39.22 0.32 -71.92
N SER A 170 -39.31 -0.80 -71.17
CA SER A 170 -39.44 -2.13 -71.77
C SER A 170 -40.75 -2.33 -72.54
N MET A 171 -41.88 -1.81 -72.04
CA MET A 171 -43.18 -1.90 -72.74
C MET A 171 -43.23 -1.03 -74.00
N ASN A 172 -42.62 0.16 -73.96
CA ASN A 172 -42.50 1.01 -75.15
C ASN A 172 -41.58 0.39 -76.20
N ALA A 173 -40.49 -0.27 -75.79
CA ALA A 173 -39.62 -1.02 -76.68
C ALA A 173 -40.37 -2.20 -77.34
N ILE A 174 -41.16 -2.96 -76.58
CA ILE A 174 -41.96 -4.08 -77.13
C ILE A 174 -43.07 -3.57 -78.07
N LYS A 175 -43.73 -2.45 -77.74
CA LYS A 175 -44.72 -1.82 -78.64
C LYS A 175 -44.11 -1.30 -79.95
N CYS A 176 -42.85 -0.84 -79.94
CA CYS A 176 -42.14 -0.50 -81.18
C CYS A 176 -41.82 -1.72 -82.03
N VAL A 177 -41.59 -2.90 -81.42
CA VAL A 177 -41.22 -4.13 -82.14
C VAL A 177 -42.43 -4.81 -82.80
N TYR A 178 -43.63 -4.72 -82.20
CA TYR A 178 -44.84 -5.40 -82.69
C TYR A 178 -45.81 -4.49 -83.48
N LYS A 179 -45.44 -3.23 -83.74
CA LYS A 179 -46.19 -2.34 -84.62
C LYS A 179 -45.72 -2.58 -86.07
N ILE A 180 -46.11 -3.73 -86.61
CA ILE A 180 -46.06 -4.10 -88.02
C ILE A 180 -47.46 -3.88 -88.59
#